data_AF-A0A2V2ZHY0-F1
#
_entry.id   AF-A0A2V2ZHY0-F1
#
_cell.length_a   1.000
_cell.length_b   1.000
_cell.length_c   1.000
_cell.angle_alpha   90.00
_cell.angle_beta   90.00
_cell.angle_gamma   90.00
#
_symmetry.space_group_name_H-M   'P 1'
#
loop_
_entity.id
_entity.type
_entity.pdbx_description
1 polymer ?
#
loop_
_entity_poly.entity_id
_entity_poly.type
_entity_poly.pdbx_seq_one_letter_code
_entity_poly.pdbx_strand_id
1 'polypeptide(L)'
;MKQNQNIHLKYISYLILCLFSSSCKNRNYIQYYNKVNEIDSTYRIGKQPEKAVGLYKKLFRRYHPLNQERIEEYETYIRLADKYHKKFGGKKSLYKLIPLVAPYWRYKKQDVHFIKLYKKYNIDSLKIEKQVAKWEKSLDRKLVDSFTVAFKRDQYGERTNKLDIFKNDKKNAELLKWTFENHDFPTMQKIGLWNGNVFMPMGVLLLHMADYDEYYTYFKTKILQYVKSGKCRPRDYAAMIDRNNLHHKVPYTYGVYQGYENIKDSSKVNHNRKDIGLPSLAYRNKLAKDLADSLKTK
;
A
#
# COMPACT_ATOMS: atom_id res chain seq x y z
N MET A 1 55.73 15.92 6.38
CA MET A 1 55.03 14.71 6.90
C MET A 1 53.54 14.91 7.28
N LYS A 2 52.86 16.03 6.99
CA LYS A 2 51.42 16.23 7.33
C LYS A 2 50.42 15.92 6.20
N GLN A 3 50.89 15.65 4.98
CA GLN A 3 50.02 15.51 3.80
C GLN A 3 49.41 14.09 3.66
N ASN A 4 50.12 13.05 4.11
CA ASN A 4 49.65 11.65 4.02
C ASN A 4 48.54 11.28 5.01
N GLN A 5 48.42 11.98 6.15
CA GLN A 5 47.37 11.70 7.13
C GLN A 5 45.98 12.13 6.63
N ASN A 6 45.90 13.20 5.82
CA ASN A 6 44.64 13.72 5.28
C ASN A 6 44.04 12.84 4.17
N ILE A 7 44.90 12.11 3.44
CA ILE A 7 44.46 11.19 2.38
C ILE A 7 43.83 9.94 3.01
N HIS A 8 44.46 9.37 4.04
CA HIS A 8 43.92 8.22 4.77
C HIS A 8 42.56 8.52 5.45
N LEU A 9 42.38 9.71 6.02
CA LEU A 9 41.11 10.11 6.63
C LEU A 9 39.97 10.23 5.60
N LYS A 10 40.28 10.72 4.38
CA LYS A 10 39.32 10.79 3.26
C LYS A 10 38.92 9.40 2.78
N TYR A 11 39.87 8.48 2.61
CA TYR A 11 39.54 7.11 2.20
C TYR A 11 38.71 6.35 3.24
N ILE A 12 39.00 6.52 4.53
CA ILE A 12 38.19 5.91 5.61
C ILE A 12 36.77 6.49 5.64
N SER A 13 36.61 7.80 5.43
CA SER A 13 35.28 8.42 5.35
C SER A 13 34.49 8.01 4.10
N TYR A 14 35.14 7.83 2.94
CA TYR A 14 34.50 7.22 1.76
C TYR A 14 34.12 5.75 1.99
N LEU A 15 34.96 4.96 2.66
CA LEU A 15 34.66 3.55 2.98
C LEU A 15 33.47 3.43 3.94
N ILE A 16 33.39 4.31 4.95
CA ILE A 16 32.26 4.41 5.87
C ILE A 16 30.98 4.85 5.12
N LEU A 17 31.07 5.82 4.20
CA LEU A 17 29.95 6.21 3.33
C LEU A 17 29.45 5.05 2.44
N CYS A 18 30.37 4.23 1.91
CA CYS A 18 30.06 3.04 1.11
C CYS A 18 29.48 1.87 1.94
N LEU A 19 29.84 1.77 3.22
CA LEU A 19 29.27 0.79 4.16
C LEU A 19 27.84 1.19 4.60
N PHE A 20 27.51 2.48 4.61
CA PHE A 20 26.14 2.95 4.86
C PHE A 20 25.22 2.85 3.63
N SER A 21 25.76 2.79 2.40
CA SER A 21 24.96 2.64 1.17
C SER A 21 24.60 1.19 0.81
N SER A 22 25.16 0.19 1.51
CA SER A 22 25.04 -1.23 1.16
C SER A 22 24.01 -2.04 1.98
N SER A 23 23.20 -1.42 2.85
CA SER A 23 22.18 -2.16 3.66
C SER A 23 20.73 -2.06 3.18
N CYS A 24 20.43 -1.22 2.20
CA CYS A 24 19.12 -1.22 1.54
C CYS A 24 19.05 -2.39 0.54
N LYS A 25 19.04 -3.63 1.04
CA LYS A 25 18.59 -4.77 0.22
C LYS A 25 17.22 -4.38 -0.34
N ASN A 26 17.13 -4.24 -1.66
CA ASN A 26 15.87 -4.02 -2.36
C ASN A 26 15.03 -5.29 -2.15
N ARG A 27 14.30 -5.34 -1.03
CA ARG A 27 13.61 -6.54 -0.59
C ARG A 27 12.36 -6.69 -1.42
N ASN A 28 12.23 -7.84 -2.07
CA ASN A 28 11.00 -8.18 -2.75
C ASN A 28 9.84 -8.31 -1.72
N TYR A 29 8.94 -7.34 -1.74
CA TYR A 29 7.77 -7.27 -0.86
C TYR A 29 6.68 -8.28 -1.20
N ILE A 30 6.76 -9.02 -2.33
CA ILE A 30 5.88 -10.17 -2.59
C ILE A 30 5.99 -11.19 -1.45
N GLN A 31 7.20 -11.46 -0.98
CA GLN A 31 7.42 -12.35 0.18
C GLN A 31 6.78 -11.80 1.45
N TYR A 32 6.86 -10.48 1.65
CA TYR A 32 6.20 -9.81 2.77
C TYR A 32 4.69 -9.99 2.70
N TYR A 33 4.07 -9.67 1.57
CA TYR A 33 2.62 -9.77 1.39
C TYR A 33 2.11 -11.21 1.59
N ASN A 34 2.81 -12.19 1.01
CA ASN A 34 2.48 -13.60 1.22
C ASN A 34 2.58 -14.00 2.70
N LYS A 35 3.61 -13.55 3.41
CA LYS A 35 3.70 -13.78 4.86
C LYS A 35 2.61 -13.07 5.65
N VAL A 36 2.22 -11.86 5.29
CA VAL A 36 1.07 -11.20 5.91
C VAL A 36 -0.20 -12.05 5.71
N ASN A 37 -0.46 -12.53 4.50
CA ASN A 37 -1.64 -13.36 4.20
C ASN A 37 -1.65 -14.67 5.02
N GLU A 38 -0.50 -15.34 5.13
CA GLU A 38 -0.34 -16.56 5.95
C GLU A 38 -0.62 -16.30 7.44
N ILE A 39 -0.08 -15.20 7.97
CA ILE A 39 -0.23 -14.85 9.39
C ILE A 39 -1.67 -14.43 9.70
N ASP A 40 -2.27 -13.61 8.84
CA ASP A 40 -3.65 -13.18 9.01
C ASP A 40 -4.61 -14.38 8.90
N SER A 41 -4.35 -15.34 8.00
CA SER A 41 -5.09 -16.60 7.93
C SER A 41 -4.95 -17.42 9.21
N THR A 42 -3.74 -17.52 9.78
CA THR A 42 -3.50 -18.17 11.09
C THR A 42 -4.33 -17.52 12.19
N TYR A 43 -4.45 -16.19 12.16
CA TYR A 43 -5.26 -15.44 13.12
C TYR A 43 -6.77 -15.66 12.90
N ARG A 44 -7.29 -15.39 11.71
CA ARG A 44 -8.73 -15.30 11.44
C ARG A 44 -9.38 -16.66 11.17
N ILE A 45 -8.70 -17.52 10.41
CA ILE A 45 -9.20 -18.86 10.07
C ILE A 45 -8.75 -19.86 11.13
N GLY A 46 -7.45 -19.87 11.43
CA GLY A 46 -6.87 -20.77 12.43
C GLY A 46 -7.28 -20.45 13.87
N LYS A 47 -7.86 -19.28 14.12
CA LYS A 47 -8.23 -18.77 15.46
C LYS A 47 -7.07 -18.83 16.46
N GLN A 48 -5.84 -18.58 15.99
CA GLN A 48 -4.61 -18.65 16.78
C GLN A 48 -3.96 -17.26 16.94
N PRO A 49 -4.57 -16.33 17.71
CA PRO A 49 -4.11 -14.95 17.82
C PRO A 49 -2.72 -14.80 18.45
N GLU A 50 -2.40 -15.57 19.49
CA GLU A 50 -1.07 -15.50 20.13
C GLU A 50 0.05 -15.96 19.19
N LYS A 51 -0.19 -17.02 18.42
CA LYS A 51 0.73 -17.49 17.39
C LYS A 51 0.92 -16.42 16.31
N ALA A 52 -0.17 -15.79 15.87
CA ALA A 52 -0.12 -14.71 14.89
C ALA A 52 0.71 -13.52 15.41
N VAL A 53 0.58 -13.12 16.68
CA VAL A 53 1.44 -12.09 17.30
C VAL A 53 2.92 -12.46 17.20
N GLY A 54 3.27 -13.70 17.52
CA GLY A 54 4.65 -14.18 17.42
C GLY A 54 5.20 -14.12 15.99
N LEU A 55 4.38 -14.50 15.00
CA LEU A 55 4.76 -14.45 13.59
C LEU A 55 4.87 -13.02 13.06
N TYR A 56 3.93 -12.14 13.38
CA TYR A 56 3.99 -10.72 13.02
C TYR A 56 5.23 -10.04 13.62
N LYS A 57 5.55 -10.33 14.88
CA LYS A 57 6.77 -9.81 15.52
C LYS A 57 8.04 -10.22 14.76
N LYS A 58 8.12 -11.46 14.27
CA LYS A 58 9.23 -11.92 13.42
C LYS A 58 9.23 -11.18 12.08
N LEU A 59 8.06 -11.01 11.45
CA LEU A 59 7.91 -10.31 10.17
C LEU A 59 8.38 -8.85 10.26
N PHE A 60 7.94 -8.10 11.26
CA PHE A 60 8.24 -6.67 11.40
C PHE A 60 9.64 -6.36 11.94
N ARG A 61 10.38 -7.36 12.41
CA ARG A 61 11.85 -7.25 12.58
C ARG A 61 12.58 -7.22 11.25
N ARG A 62 12.03 -7.90 10.25
CA ARG A 62 12.59 -7.95 8.90
C ARG A 62 12.05 -6.78 8.07
N TYR A 63 10.75 -6.64 7.93
CA TYR A 63 10.16 -5.68 6.99
C TYR A 63 9.64 -4.41 7.65
N HIS A 64 9.66 -3.32 6.90
CA HIS A 64 8.85 -2.16 7.24
C HIS A 64 7.38 -2.50 6.97
N PRO A 65 6.46 -2.27 7.92
CA PRO A 65 5.03 -2.52 7.71
C PRO A 65 4.44 -1.57 6.67
N LEU A 66 3.48 -2.06 5.87
CA LEU A 66 2.81 -1.25 4.83
C LEU A 66 1.31 -1.06 5.05
N ASN A 67 0.66 -1.96 5.81
CA ASN A 67 -0.79 -2.07 5.94
C ASN A 67 -1.49 -2.32 4.60
N GLN A 68 -1.80 -3.59 4.33
CA GLN A 68 -2.64 -4.00 3.21
C GLN A 68 -4.12 -3.68 3.48
N GLU A 69 -4.85 -3.39 2.41
CA GLU A 69 -6.31 -3.23 2.44
C GLU A 69 -6.94 -4.44 3.12
N ARG A 70 -7.85 -4.21 4.07
CA ARG A 70 -8.64 -5.23 4.82
C ARG A 70 -7.87 -6.09 5.83
N ILE A 71 -6.54 -6.01 5.88
CA ILE A 71 -5.73 -6.75 6.87
C ILE A 71 -5.19 -5.81 7.95
N GLU A 72 -4.70 -4.62 7.56
CA GLU A 72 -4.12 -3.62 8.47
C GLU A 72 -3.08 -4.25 9.42
N GLU A 73 -2.15 -5.04 8.86
CA GLU A 73 -1.37 -6.03 9.60
C GLU A 73 -0.60 -5.48 10.80
N TYR A 74 -0.10 -4.25 10.72
CA TYR A 74 0.68 -3.66 11.79
C TYR A 74 -0.20 -3.18 12.95
N GLU A 75 -1.38 -2.64 12.63
CA GLU A 75 -2.37 -2.30 13.65
C GLU A 75 -2.93 -3.57 14.30
N THR A 76 -3.29 -4.56 13.50
CA THR A 76 -3.76 -5.87 13.97
C THR A 76 -2.73 -6.50 14.92
N TYR A 77 -1.45 -6.50 14.57
CA TYR A 77 -0.37 -6.97 15.44
C TYR A 77 -0.32 -6.21 16.77
N ILE A 78 -0.35 -4.88 16.75
CA ILE A 78 -0.29 -4.08 17.97
C ILE A 78 -1.50 -4.37 18.86
N ARG A 79 -2.72 -4.37 18.31
CA ARG A 79 -3.96 -4.63 19.06
C ARG A 79 -3.96 -6.02 19.68
N LEU A 80 -3.57 -7.05 18.92
CA LEU A 80 -3.48 -8.42 19.43
C LEU A 80 -2.41 -8.54 20.51
N ALA A 81 -1.21 -7.98 20.28
CA ALA A 81 -0.16 -8.03 21.27
C ALA A 81 -0.55 -7.33 22.57
N ASP A 82 -1.22 -6.17 22.49
CA ASP A 82 -1.76 -5.46 23.65
C ASP A 82 -2.80 -6.31 24.41
N LYS A 83 -3.77 -6.88 23.68
CA LYS A 83 -4.85 -7.72 24.23
C LYS A 83 -4.31 -8.95 24.96
N TYR A 84 -3.26 -9.59 24.45
CA TYR A 84 -2.65 -10.80 25.01
C TYR A 84 -1.41 -10.51 25.86
N HIS A 85 -1.23 -9.27 26.32
CA HIS A 85 -0.12 -8.83 27.18
C HIS A 85 1.28 -9.17 26.64
N LYS A 86 1.44 -9.23 25.31
CA LYS A 86 2.72 -9.46 24.63
C LYS A 86 3.42 -8.13 24.32
N LYS A 87 4.75 -8.08 24.49
CA LYS A 87 5.56 -6.90 24.15
C LYS A 87 5.56 -6.64 22.64
N PHE A 88 4.91 -5.55 22.21
CA PHE A 88 4.93 -5.08 20.81
C PHE A 88 5.89 -3.91 20.53
N GLY A 89 6.48 -3.32 21.58
CA GLY A 89 7.41 -2.17 21.46
C GLY A 89 6.84 -0.83 21.97
N GLY A 90 5.63 -0.83 22.56
CA GLY A 90 5.06 0.31 23.27
C GLY A 90 4.94 1.58 22.40
N LYS A 91 5.18 2.75 23.02
CA LYS A 91 5.06 4.07 22.37
C LYS A 91 5.79 4.16 21.02
N LYS A 92 6.99 3.60 20.89
CA LYS A 92 7.77 3.62 19.63
C LYS A 92 6.99 2.96 18.48
N SER A 93 6.31 1.86 18.76
CA SER A 93 5.55 1.14 17.75
C SER A 93 4.24 1.84 17.42
N LEU A 94 3.61 2.50 18.40
CA LEU A 94 2.45 3.36 18.18
C LEU A 94 2.80 4.56 17.30
N TYR A 95 3.88 5.30 17.58
CA TYR A 95 4.34 6.38 16.69
C TYR A 95 4.65 5.91 15.27
N LYS A 96 5.15 4.68 15.10
CA LYS A 96 5.36 4.06 13.78
C LYS A 96 4.04 3.73 13.05
N LEU A 97 2.95 3.48 13.78
CA LEU A 97 1.65 3.19 13.18
C LEU A 97 0.98 4.47 12.63
N ILE A 98 1.19 5.63 13.27
CA ILE A 98 0.57 6.90 12.86
C ILE A 98 0.71 7.19 11.35
N PRO A 99 1.92 7.23 10.74
CA PRO A 99 2.05 7.52 9.31
C PRO A 99 1.36 6.49 8.40
N LEU A 100 1.21 5.23 8.84
CA LEU A 100 0.51 4.21 8.05
C LEU A 100 -1.00 4.45 7.98
N VAL A 101 -1.57 5.09 9.00
CA VAL A 101 -3.02 5.40 9.06
C VAL A 101 -3.33 6.87 8.74
N ALA A 102 -2.32 7.72 8.67
CA ALA A 102 -2.45 9.15 8.42
C ALA A 102 -3.22 9.50 7.12
N PRO A 103 -3.03 8.77 5.98
CA PRO A 103 -3.87 9.00 4.79
C PRO A 103 -5.37 8.86 5.04
N TYR A 104 -5.76 8.09 6.05
CA TYR A 104 -7.15 7.82 6.42
C TYR A 104 -7.58 8.61 7.68
N TRP A 105 -6.77 9.57 8.14
CA TRP A 105 -6.96 10.23 9.43
C TRP A 105 -8.33 10.87 9.62
N ARG A 106 -8.91 11.43 8.54
CA ARG A 106 -10.28 11.99 8.51
C ARG A 106 -11.31 11.04 9.14
N TYR A 107 -11.18 9.74 8.92
CA TYR A 107 -12.04 8.69 9.48
C TYR A 107 -11.40 8.02 10.69
N LYS A 108 -10.07 7.79 10.66
CA LYS A 108 -9.38 7.03 11.71
C LYS A 108 -9.44 7.71 13.08
N LYS A 109 -9.50 9.05 13.12
CA LYS A 109 -9.64 9.80 14.38
C LYS A 109 -10.95 9.51 15.14
N GLN A 110 -11.94 8.94 14.47
CA GLN A 110 -13.23 8.54 15.06
C GLN A 110 -13.21 7.09 15.59
N ASP A 111 -12.15 6.32 15.34
CA ASP A 111 -12.02 4.94 15.84
C ASP A 111 -11.72 4.95 17.34
N VAL A 112 -12.76 4.73 18.14
CA VAL A 112 -12.68 4.72 19.62
C VAL A 112 -11.65 3.70 20.13
N HIS A 113 -11.51 2.54 19.50
CA HIS A 113 -10.53 1.54 19.93
C HIS A 113 -9.10 2.00 19.64
N PHE A 114 -8.88 2.65 18.50
CA PHE A 114 -7.59 3.24 18.17
C PHE A 114 -7.22 4.34 19.18
N ILE A 115 -8.13 5.28 19.46
CA ILE A 115 -7.85 6.37 20.41
C ILE A 115 -7.63 5.84 21.84
N LYS A 116 -8.45 4.88 22.30
CA LYS A 116 -8.28 4.25 23.63
C LYS A 116 -6.92 3.56 23.76
N LEU A 117 -6.47 2.86 22.72
CA LEU A 117 -5.15 2.22 22.71
C LEU A 117 -4.03 3.25 22.90
N TYR A 118 -4.06 4.38 22.20
CA TYR A 118 -3.03 5.41 22.36
C TYR A 118 -3.06 6.07 23.75
N LYS A 119 -4.27 6.35 24.26
CA LYS A 119 -4.46 6.90 25.61
C LYS A 119 -3.89 5.98 26.69
N LYS A 120 -4.10 4.65 26.59
CA LYS A 120 -3.50 3.63 27.49
C LYS A 120 -1.99 3.76 27.59
N TYR A 121 -1.33 4.21 26.53
CA TYR A 121 0.12 4.41 26.47
C TYR A 121 0.55 5.87 26.64
N ASN A 122 -0.28 6.73 27.24
CA ASN A 122 0.02 8.13 27.52
C ASN A 122 0.35 8.97 26.27
N ILE A 123 -0.30 8.63 25.15
CA ILE A 123 -0.30 9.43 23.92
C ILE A 123 -1.71 10.00 23.75
N ASP A 124 -1.86 11.29 24.09
CA ASP A 124 -3.09 12.04 23.89
C ASP A 124 -3.36 12.34 22.41
N SER A 125 -4.60 12.74 22.10
CA SER A 125 -5.03 13.07 20.74
C SER A 125 -4.18 14.18 20.12
N LEU A 126 -3.81 15.21 20.88
CA LEU A 126 -2.97 16.32 20.39
C LEU A 126 -1.60 15.84 19.90
N LYS A 127 -0.98 14.86 20.57
CA LYS A 127 0.26 14.24 20.10
C LYS A 127 0.06 13.46 18.80
N ILE A 128 -1.08 12.79 18.61
CA ILE A 128 -1.37 12.09 17.36
C ILE A 128 -1.58 13.10 16.23
N GLU A 129 -2.40 14.13 16.46
CA GLU A 129 -2.65 15.22 15.50
C GLU A 129 -1.35 15.90 15.06
N LYS A 130 -0.44 16.20 16.00
CA LYS A 130 0.88 16.76 15.67
C LYS A 130 1.70 15.85 14.75
N GLN A 131 1.60 14.53 14.89
CA GLN A 131 2.32 13.58 14.03
C GLN A 131 1.67 13.43 12.67
N VAL A 132 0.34 13.48 12.59
CA VAL A 132 -0.38 13.53 11.31
C VAL A 132 -0.04 14.82 10.56
N ALA A 133 -0.06 15.98 11.23
CA ALA A 133 0.34 17.24 10.61
C ALA A 133 1.80 17.24 10.12
N LYS A 134 2.72 16.55 10.83
CA LYS A 134 4.09 16.34 10.34
C LYS A 134 4.13 15.49 9.08
N TRP A 135 3.34 14.42 9.03
CA TRP A 135 3.19 13.59 7.84
C TRP A 135 2.62 14.40 6.65
N GLU A 136 1.57 15.20 6.87
CA GLU A 136 0.99 16.07 5.83
C GLU A 136 2.02 17.06 5.27
N LYS A 137 2.85 17.65 6.14
CA LYS A 137 3.94 18.55 5.71
C LYS A 137 5.04 17.84 4.93
N SER A 138 5.16 16.51 5.04
CA SER A 138 6.16 15.71 4.32
C SER A 138 5.74 15.31 2.90
N LEU A 139 4.48 15.56 2.52
CA LEU A 139 3.98 15.26 1.17
C LEU A 139 4.69 16.11 0.11
N ASP A 140 4.92 15.52 -1.06
CA ASP A 140 5.50 16.22 -2.21
C ASP A 140 4.44 17.12 -2.84
N ARG A 141 4.51 18.42 -2.56
CA ARG A 141 3.48 19.38 -2.97
C ARG A 141 3.32 19.48 -4.48
N LYS A 142 4.41 19.38 -5.25
CA LYS A 142 4.33 19.40 -6.70
C LYS A 142 3.56 18.19 -7.22
N LEU A 143 3.84 17.00 -6.67
CA LEU A 143 3.09 15.80 -7.04
C LEU A 143 1.64 15.85 -6.54
N VAL A 144 1.39 16.35 -5.31
CA VAL A 144 0.03 16.54 -4.78
C VAL A 144 -0.80 17.39 -5.74
N ASP A 145 -0.30 18.54 -6.18
CA ASP A 145 -1.04 19.43 -7.09
C ASP A 145 -1.24 18.79 -8.47
N SER A 146 -0.21 18.13 -9.00
CA SER A 146 -0.28 17.44 -10.29
C SER A 146 -1.34 16.33 -10.29
N PHE A 147 -1.36 15.49 -9.25
CA PHE A 147 -2.34 14.43 -9.13
C PHE A 147 -3.73 14.97 -8.76
N THR A 148 -3.83 16.10 -8.06
CA THR A 148 -5.12 16.77 -7.84
C THR A 148 -5.78 17.14 -9.17
N VAL A 149 -5.00 17.68 -10.11
CA VAL A 149 -5.49 17.95 -11.48
C VAL A 149 -5.84 16.65 -12.20
N ALA A 150 -5.01 15.61 -12.08
CA ALA A 150 -5.28 14.31 -12.70
C ALA A 150 -6.63 13.71 -12.26
N PHE A 151 -6.91 13.70 -10.95
CA PHE A 151 -8.16 13.19 -10.39
C PHE A 151 -9.37 14.07 -10.71
N LYS A 152 -9.20 15.40 -10.78
CA LYS A 152 -10.28 16.29 -11.27
C LYS A 152 -10.63 16.00 -12.73
N ARG A 153 -9.63 15.76 -13.59
CA ARG A 153 -9.84 15.38 -15.00
C ARG A 153 -10.49 14.00 -15.12
N ASP A 154 -10.03 13.05 -14.30
CA ASP A 154 -10.53 11.68 -14.27
C ASP A 154 -12.04 11.64 -14.01
N GLN A 155 -12.55 12.53 -13.15
CA GLN A 155 -13.96 12.62 -12.76
C GLN A 155 -14.73 13.70 -13.53
N TYR A 156 -14.12 14.32 -14.54
CA TYR A 156 -14.74 15.43 -15.28
C TYR A 156 -16.02 14.98 -15.99
N GLY A 157 -17.08 15.79 -15.88
CA GLY A 157 -18.38 15.51 -16.51
C GLY A 157 -18.98 14.17 -16.11
N GLU A 158 -18.66 13.67 -14.91
CA GLU A 158 -19.08 12.36 -14.40
C GLU A 158 -18.71 11.19 -15.32
N ARG A 159 -17.71 11.40 -16.20
CA ARG A 159 -17.30 10.43 -17.23
C ARG A 159 -18.46 10.00 -18.14
N THR A 160 -19.35 10.93 -18.50
CA THR A 160 -20.46 10.66 -19.43
C THR A 160 -20.10 10.88 -20.90
N ASN A 161 -19.19 11.82 -21.19
CA ASN A 161 -18.74 12.14 -22.54
C ASN A 161 -17.49 11.30 -22.93
N LYS A 162 -17.62 10.43 -23.95
CA LYS A 162 -16.54 9.53 -24.37
C LYS A 162 -15.29 10.24 -24.90
N LEU A 163 -15.43 11.37 -25.59
CA LEU A 163 -14.30 12.12 -26.13
C LEU A 163 -13.49 12.77 -25.01
N ASP A 164 -14.17 13.33 -24.02
CA ASP A 164 -13.52 13.91 -22.83
C ASP A 164 -12.82 12.83 -22.01
N ILE A 165 -13.46 11.67 -21.81
CA ILE A 165 -12.83 10.52 -21.13
C ILE A 165 -11.53 10.14 -21.83
N PHE A 166 -11.56 9.89 -23.14
CA PHE A 166 -10.38 9.51 -23.91
C PHE A 166 -9.25 10.54 -23.77
N LYS A 167 -9.58 11.82 -23.96
CA LYS A 167 -8.61 12.92 -23.87
C LYS A 167 -8.01 13.06 -22.47
N ASN A 168 -8.83 12.93 -21.43
CA ASN A 168 -8.39 13.09 -20.04
C ASN A 168 -7.57 11.90 -19.57
N ASP A 169 -7.98 10.68 -19.90
CA ASP A 169 -7.27 9.46 -19.53
C ASP A 169 -5.91 9.39 -20.24
N LYS A 170 -5.81 9.81 -21.51
CA LYS A 170 -4.52 9.95 -22.20
C LYS A 170 -3.57 10.90 -21.48
N LYS A 171 -4.03 12.10 -21.12
CA LYS A 171 -3.22 13.07 -20.35
C LYS A 171 -2.82 12.54 -18.97
N ASN A 172 -3.69 11.75 -18.35
CA ASN A 172 -3.40 11.09 -17.07
C ASN A 172 -2.35 9.98 -17.24
N ALA A 173 -2.41 9.21 -18.33
CA ALA A 173 -1.40 8.20 -18.66
C ALA A 173 -0.02 8.82 -18.89
N GLU A 174 0.05 9.91 -19.66
CA GLU A 174 1.29 10.65 -19.91
C GLU A 174 1.89 11.21 -18.62
N LEU A 175 1.08 11.84 -17.77
CA LEU A 175 1.51 12.32 -16.45
C LEU A 175 2.03 11.17 -15.57
N LEU A 176 1.33 10.04 -15.55
CA LEU A 176 1.71 8.89 -14.74
C LEU A 176 3.02 8.27 -15.23
N LYS A 177 3.18 8.11 -16.54
CA LYS A 177 4.42 7.65 -17.16
C LYS A 177 5.58 8.59 -16.82
N TRP A 178 5.40 9.89 -17.03
CA TRP A 178 6.40 10.91 -16.69
C TRP A 178 6.77 10.87 -15.20
N THR A 179 5.77 10.71 -14.32
CA THR A 179 5.98 10.60 -12.87
C THR A 179 6.82 9.37 -12.54
N PHE A 180 6.55 8.22 -13.16
CA PHE A 180 7.34 7.00 -12.94
C PHE A 180 8.79 7.17 -13.38
N GLU A 181 9.04 7.94 -14.43
CA GLU A 181 10.37 8.17 -14.98
C GLU A 181 11.18 9.20 -14.18
N ASN A 182 10.52 10.18 -13.54
CA ASN A 182 11.18 11.32 -12.92
C ASN A 182 11.10 11.36 -11.38
N HIS A 183 10.06 10.77 -10.79
CA HIS A 183 9.74 10.90 -9.36
C HIS A 183 9.44 9.58 -8.66
N ASP A 184 9.41 8.46 -9.40
CA ASP A 184 9.01 7.14 -8.93
C ASP A 184 7.51 7.08 -8.51
N PHE A 185 7.00 5.95 -8.01
CA PHE A 185 5.56 5.77 -7.80
C PHE A 185 4.95 6.81 -6.83
N PRO A 186 3.80 7.43 -7.15
CA PRO A 186 3.10 8.41 -6.33
C PRO A 186 2.31 7.71 -5.21
N THR A 187 3.02 7.19 -4.22
CA THR A 187 2.38 6.51 -3.08
C THR A 187 1.48 7.44 -2.27
N MET A 188 0.53 6.91 -1.50
CA MET A 188 -0.24 7.71 -0.53
C MET A 188 0.64 8.43 0.49
N GLN A 189 1.87 7.97 0.73
CA GLN A 189 2.83 8.63 1.61
C GLN A 189 3.55 9.82 0.93
N LYS A 190 3.50 9.90 -0.41
CA LYS A 190 4.03 11.03 -1.19
C LYS A 190 2.95 12.05 -1.53
N ILE A 191 1.75 11.59 -1.94
CA ILE A 191 0.69 12.47 -2.46
C ILE A 191 -0.55 12.55 -1.56
N GLY A 192 -0.61 11.80 -0.47
CA GLY A 192 -1.80 11.70 0.37
C GLY A 192 -2.92 10.90 -0.29
N LEU A 193 -4.07 10.84 0.40
CA LEU A 193 -5.34 10.31 -0.13
C LEU A 193 -6.33 11.43 -0.47
N TRP A 194 -6.11 12.62 0.09
CA TRP A 194 -6.97 13.79 -0.03
C TRP A 194 -6.12 15.04 -0.26
N ASN A 195 -6.60 15.94 -1.11
CA ASN A 195 -6.14 17.33 -1.16
C ASN A 195 -7.35 18.25 -1.19
N GLY A 196 -7.62 18.94 -0.07
CA GLY A 196 -8.91 19.60 0.15
C GLY A 196 -10.07 18.60 -0.02
N ASN A 197 -10.96 18.88 -0.97
CA ASN A 197 -12.13 18.05 -1.28
C ASN A 197 -11.85 16.98 -2.36
N VAL A 198 -10.65 16.91 -2.92
CA VAL A 198 -10.32 15.96 -3.98
C VAL A 198 -9.83 14.65 -3.37
N PHE A 199 -10.57 13.57 -3.62
CA PHE A 199 -10.20 12.21 -3.27
C PHE A 199 -9.27 11.61 -4.34
N MET A 200 -8.11 11.10 -3.94
CA MET A 200 -7.05 10.68 -4.86
C MET A 200 -6.64 9.20 -4.70
N PRO A 201 -7.57 8.24 -4.87
CA PRO A 201 -7.25 6.82 -4.76
C PRO A 201 -6.50 6.32 -6.00
N MET A 202 -5.18 6.18 -5.91
CA MET A 202 -4.34 5.73 -7.04
C MET A 202 -4.84 4.46 -7.75
N GLY A 203 -5.44 3.52 -7.03
CA GLY A 203 -6.01 2.30 -7.63
C GLY A 203 -7.06 2.58 -8.71
N VAL A 204 -7.85 3.66 -8.59
CA VAL A 204 -8.86 4.06 -9.60
C VAL A 204 -8.17 4.63 -10.84
N LEU A 205 -7.20 5.51 -10.65
CA LEU A 205 -6.45 6.08 -11.77
C LEU A 205 -5.73 4.98 -12.56
N LEU A 206 -5.05 4.06 -11.87
CA LEU A 206 -4.37 2.91 -12.49
C LEU A 206 -5.36 1.99 -13.23
N LEU A 207 -6.56 1.83 -12.67
CA LEU A 207 -7.60 1.00 -13.28
C LEU A 207 -8.00 1.55 -14.65
N HIS A 208 -8.20 2.86 -14.80
CA HIS A 208 -8.57 3.46 -16.08
C HIS A 208 -7.45 3.35 -17.12
N MET A 209 -6.19 3.31 -16.69
CA MET A 209 -5.06 3.10 -17.62
C MET A 209 -5.08 1.72 -18.29
N ALA A 210 -5.83 0.75 -17.74
CA ALA A 210 -5.97 -0.58 -18.31
C ALA A 210 -6.71 -0.59 -19.65
N ASP A 211 -7.49 0.46 -19.93
CA ASP A 211 -8.39 0.55 -21.08
C ASP A 211 -7.65 1.07 -22.34
N TYR A 212 -6.34 1.33 -22.24
CA TYR A 212 -5.52 1.96 -23.29
C TYR A 212 -4.29 1.12 -23.65
N ASP A 213 -4.37 0.35 -24.73
CA ASP A 213 -3.33 -0.60 -25.15
C ASP A 213 -1.95 0.04 -25.40
N GLU A 214 -1.94 1.27 -25.93
CA GLU A 214 -0.71 2.05 -26.17
C GLU A 214 0.17 2.15 -24.91
N TYR A 215 -0.44 2.28 -23.73
CA TYR A 215 0.26 2.42 -22.46
C TYR A 215 0.30 1.13 -21.63
N TYR A 216 -0.56 0.16 -21.93
CA TYR A 216 -0.78 -1.01 -21.09
C TYR A 216 0.50 -1.81 -20.85
N THR A 217 1.28 -2.11 -21.89
CA THR A 217 2.52 -2.91 -21.76
C THR A 217 3.55 -2.24 -20.85
N TYR A 218 3.68 -0.91 -20.97
CA TYR A 218 4.56 -0.12 -20.10
C TYR A 218 4.09 -0.18 -18.65
N PHE A 219 2.81 0.10 -18.39
CA PHE A 219 2.25 0.10 -17.03
C PHE A 219 2.25 -1.29 -16.39
N LYS A 220 1.91 -2.34 -17.14
CA LYS A 220 2.00 -3.74 -16.70
C LYS A 220 3.40 -4.07 -16.18
N THR A 221 4.44 -3.61 -16.85
CA THR A 221 5.83 -3.88 -16.47
C THR A 221 6.26 -3.02 -15.29
N LYS A 222 6.06 -1.70 -15.36
CA LYS A 222 6.52 -0.77 -14.32
C LYS A 222 5.78 -0.91 -13.01
N ILE A 223 4.46 -1.09 -13.03
CA ILE A 223 3.68 -1.23 -11.81
C ILE A 223 4.03 -2.52 -11.07
N LEU A 224 4.34 -3.61 -11.78
CA LEU A 224 4.82 -4.84 -11.14
C LEU A 224 6.15 -4.62 -10.39
N GLN A 225 7.04 -3.76 -10.90
CA GLN A 225 8.26 -3.37 -10.15
C GLN A 225 7.92 -2.60 -8.87
N TYR A 226 6.86 -1.78 -8.90
CA TYR A 226 6.35 -1.10 -7.71
C TYR A 226 5.65 -2.02 -6.72
N VAL A 227 5.00 -3.09 -7.17
CA VAL A 227 4.52 -4.17 -6.29
C VAL A 227 5.70 -4.87 -5.61
N LYS A 228 6.73 -5.23 -6.38
CA LYS A 228 7.94 -5.87 -5.86
C LYS A 228 8.68 -5.02 -4.83
N SER A 229 8.68 -3.70 -4.98
CA SER A 229 9.32 -2.77 -4.03
C SER A 229 8.42 -2.33 -2.87
N GLY A 230 7.15 -2.73 -2.87
CA GLY A 230 6.19 -2.37 -1.82
C GLY A 230 5.52 -1.00 -1.97
N LYS A 231 5.72 -0.32 -3.10
CA LYS A 231 5.16 1.02 -3.37
C LYS A 231 3.75 0.98 -3.96
N CYS A 232 3.42 -0.07 -4.72
CA CYS A 232 2.08 -0.31 -5.25
C CYS A 232 1.47 -1.53 -4.57
N ARG A 233 0.18 -1.47 -4.22
CA ARG A 233 -0.53 -2.58 -3.60
C ARG A 233 -0.76 -3.68 -4.64
N PRO A 234 -0.57 -4.97 -4.31
CA PRO A 234 -0.83 -6.07 -5.23
C PRO A 234 -2.23 -6.04 -5.86
N ARG A 235 -3.24 -5.62 -5.09
CA ARG A 235 -4.63 -5.52 -5.55
C ARG A 235 -4.83 -4.46 -6.64
N ASP A 236 -4.15 -3.31 -6.54
CA ASP A 236 -4.28 -2.24 -7.54
C ASP A 236 -3.70 -2.68 -8.88
N TYR A 237 -2.53 -3.33 -8.85
CA TYR A 237 -1.92 -3.95 -10.03
C TYR A 237 -2.83 -5.02 -10.64
N ALA A 238 -3.31 -5.95 -9.82
CA ALA A 238 -4.17 -7.03 -10.28
C ALA A 238 -5.50 -6.54 -10.87
N ALA A 239 -6.07 -5.47 -10.32
CA ALA A 239 -7.25 -4.83 -10.88
C ALA A 239 -7.01 -4.27 -12.27
N MET A 240 -5.90 -3.56 -12.49
CA MET A 240 -5.53 -3.08 -13.81
C MET A 240 -5.38 -4.25 -14.82
N ILE A 241 -4.73 -5.34 -14.43
CA ILE A 241 -4.56 -6.51 -15.32
C ILE A 241 -5.90 -7.18 -15.64
N ASP A 242 -6.72 -7.48 -14.63
CA ASP A 242 -8.01 -8.13 -14.85
C ASP A 242 -9.00 -7.23 -15.62
N ARG A 243 -8.88 -5.90 -15.49
CA ARG A 243 -9.66 -4.93 -16.27
C ARG A 243 -9.31 -4.98 -17.74
N ASN A 244 -8.03 -4.93 -18.08
CA ASN A 244 -7.59 -5.07 -19.48
C ASN A 244 -8.03 -6.42 -20.05
N ASN A 245 -7.93 -7.50 -19.26
CA ASN A 245 -8.41 -8.81 -19.65
C ASN A 245 -9.93 -8.81 -19.95
N LEU A 246 -10.73 -8.12 -19.14
CA LEU A 246 -12.17 -7.96 -19.37
C LEU A 246 -12.45 -7.25 -20.70
N HIS A 247 -11.74 -6.17 -21.01
CA HIS A 247 -11.87 -5.45 -22.29
C HIS A 247 -11.59 -6.34 -23.50
N HIS A 248 -10.60 -7.22 -23.36
CA HIS A 248 -10.18 -8.15 -24.41
C HIS A 248 -10.92 -9.48 -24.38
N LYS A 249 -11.93 -9.65 -23.50
CA LYS A 249 -12.71 -10.88 -23.34
C LYS A 249 -11.84 -12.12 -23.07
N VAL A 250 -10.73 -11.95 -22.35
CA VAL A 250 -9.86 -13.05 -21.92
C VAL A 250 -10.07 -13.36 -20.42
N PRO A 251 -9.84 -14.61 -19.99
CA PRO A 251 -10.04 -15.00 -18.58
C PRO A 251 -9.24 -14.13 -17.59
N TYR A 252 -9.74 -14.03 -16.36
CA TYR A 252 -9.03 -13.27 -15.33
C TYR A 252 -7.71 -13.92 -14.95
N THR A 253 -6.68 -13.09 -14.81
CA THR A 253 -5.35 -13.54 -14.36
C THR A 253 -5.34 -13.70 -12.85
N TYR A 254 -5.97 -12.77 -12.13
CA TYR A 254 -5.96 -12.71 -10.66
C TYR A 254 -7.35 -12.82 -10.03
N GLY A 255 -8.44 -12.56 -10.76
CA GLY A 255 -9.81 -12.65 -10.27
C GLY A 255 -10.13 -11.65 -9.14
N VAL A 256 -9.81 -10.37 -9.33
CA VAL A 256 -10.05 -9.33 -8.31
C VAL A 256 -11.48 -8.78 -8.27
N TYR A 257 -12.26 -8.97 -9.34
CA TYR A 257 -13.66 -8.56 -9.43
C TYR A 257 -14.59 -9.58 -8.78
N GLN A 258 -15.84 -9.19 -8.53
CA GLN A 258 -16.87 -10.10 -8.03
C GLN A 258 -17.54 -10.80 -9.21
N GLY A 259 -18.12 -11.98 -8.97
CA GLY A 259 -18.56 -12.88 -10.05
C GLY A 259 -17.37 -13.66 -10.59
N TYR A 260 -17.28 -14.93 -10.22
CA TYR A 260 -16.22 -15.86 -10.68
C TYR A 260 -16.38 -16.27 -12.15
N GLU A 261 -17.27 -15.61 -12.89
CA GLU A 261 -17.75 -16.00 -14.22
C GLU A 261 -16.62 -16.11 -15.25
N ASN A 262 -15.53 -15.35 -15.07
CA ASN A 262 -14.36 -15.38 -15.95
C ASN A 262 -13.17 -16.17 -15.38
N ILE A 263 -13.32 -16.91 -14.27
CA ILE A 263 -12.29 -17.79 -13.72
C ILE A 263 -12.52 -19.22 -14.24
N LYS A 264 -11.68 -19.64 -15.20
CA LYS A 264 -11.71 -21.00 -15.76
C LYS A 264 -10.92 -22.02 -14.91
N ASP A 265 -9.81 -21.57 -14.32
CA ASP A 265 -8.94 -22.40 -13.49
C ASP A 265 -8.58 -21.66 -12.20
N SER A 266 -9.24 -22.05 -11.11
CA SER A 266 -9.03 -21.42 -9.81
C SER A 266 -7.65 -21.73 -9.21
N SER A 267 -7.04 -22.87 -9.56
CA SER A 267 -5.69 -23.24 -9.13
C SER A 267 -4.65 -22.35 -9.80
N LYS A 268 -4.75 -22.14 -11.12
CA LYS A 268 -3.86 -21.23 -11.84
C LYS A 268 -4.00 -19.79 -11.37
N VAL A 269 -5.23 -19.33 -11.14
CA VAL A 269 -5.47 -17.99 -10.57
C VAL A 269 -4.86 -17.87 -9.18
N ASN A 270 -5.03 -18.85 -8.30
CA ASN A 270 -4.41 -18.82 -6.96
C ASN A 270 -2.88 -18.81 -7.02
N HIS A 271 -2.28 -19.54 -7.96
CA HIS A 271 -0.85 -19.49 -8.22
C HIS A 271 -0.40 -18.07 -8.61
N ASN A 272 -1.02 -17.50 -9.65
CA ASN A 272 -0.72 -16.13 -10.10
C ASN A 272 -0.90 -15.10 -8.97
N ARG A 273 -1.97 -15.23 -8.17
CA ARG A 273 -2.23 -14.36 -7.01
C ARG A 273 -1.08 -14.40 -6.01
N LYS A 274 -0.59 -15.60 -5.68
CA LYS A 274 0.57 -15.78 -4.79
C LYS A 274 1.84 -15.14 -5.37
N ASP A 275 2.04 -15.18 -6.69
CA ASP A 275 3.22 -14.61 -7.34
C ASP A 275 3.32 -13.08 -7.24
N ILE A 276 2.21 -12.40 -6.96
CA ILE A 276 2.20 -10.94 -6.72
C ILE A 276 1.87 -10.57 -5.27
N GLY A 277 1.67 -11.55 -4.39
CA GLY A 277 1.41 -11.30 -2.97
C GLY A 277 -0.07 -11.17 -2.59
N LEU A 278 -1.01 -11.57 -3.46
CA LEU A 278 -2.43 -11.62 -3.12
C LEU A 278 -2.79 -12.89 -2.33
N PRO A 279 -3.79 -12.81 -1.43
CA PRO A 279 -4.34 -14.00 -0.77
C PRO A 279 -5.06 -14.90 -1.78
N SER A 280 -5.29 -16.18 -1.47
CA SER A 280 -6.12 -17.07 -2.31
C SER A 280 -7.54 -16.51 -2.50
N LEU A 281 -8.24 -16.96 -3.54
CA LEU A 281 -9.63 -16.58 -3.83
C LEU A 281 -10.56 -16.89 -2.64
N ALA A 282 -10.42 -18.09 -2.07
CA ALA A 282 -11.16 -18.49 -0.88
C ALA A 282 -10.91 -17.54 0.30
N TYR A 283 -9.64 -17.20 0.56
CA TYR A 283 -9.33 -16.30 1.66
C TYR A 283 -9.80 -14.87 1.41
N ARG A 284 -9.68 -14.37 0.18
CA ARG A 284 -10.22 -13.07 -0.24
C ARG A 284 -11.73 -12.98 -0.01
N ASN A 285 -12.49 -14.03 -0.31
CA ASN A 285 -13.94 -14.05 -0.05
C ASN A 285 -14.25 -13.96 1.43
N LYS A 286 -13.48 -14.66 2.28
CA LYS A 286 -13.62 -14.53 3.74
C LYS A 286 -13.36 -13.10 4.20
N LEU A 287 -12.30 -12.44 3.73
CA LEU A 287 -12.01 -11.04 4.05
C LEU A 287 -13.13 -10.09 3.59
N ALA A 288 -13.73 -10.35 2.42
CA ALA A 288 -14.86 -9.56 1.93
C ALA A 288 -16.11 -9.73 2.79
N LYS A 289 -16.40 -10.97 3.21
CA LYS A 289 -17.52 -11.27 4.12
C LYS A 289 -17.33 -10.63 5.48
N ASP A 290 -16.15 -10.75 6.09
CA ASP A 290 -15.84 -10.13 7.39
C ASP A 290 -16.05 -8.61 7.36
N LEU A 291 -15.64 -7.96 6.26
CA LEU A 291 -15.88 -6.53 6.07
C LEU A 291 -17.37 -6.22 5.98
N ALA A 292 -18.12 -6.95 5.14
CA ALA A 292 -19.56 -6.75 4.99
C ALA A 292 -20.32 -6.94 6.31
N ASP A 293 -19.97 -7.97 7.08
CA ASP A 293 -20.57 -8.24 8.39
C ASP A 293 -20.24 -7.12 9.39
N SER A 294 -19.01 -6.58 9.37
CA SER A 294 -18.62 -5.47 10.25
C SER A 294 -19.35 -4.15 9.98
N LEU A 295 -19.83 -3.96 8.75
CA LEU A 295 -20.61 -2.78 8.35
C LEU A 295 -22.08 -2.88 8.76
N LYS A 296 -22.61 -4.09 8.97
CA LYS A 296 -23.98 -4.30 9.47
C LYS A 296 -24.11 -4.05 10.97
N THR A 297 -23.01 -4.19 11.70
CA THR A 297 -22.96 -4.05 13.16
C THR A 297 -22.56 -2.64 13.63
N LYS A 298 -22.40 -1.70 12.69
CA LYS A 298 -22.11 -0.28 12.95
C LYS A 298 -23.34 0.55 12.64
#